data_AF-A0AAU2RGN2-F1
#
_entry.id   AF-A0AAU2RGN2-F1
#
_cell.length_a   1.000
_cell.length_b   1.000
_cell.length_c   1.000
_cell.angle_alpha   90.00
_cell.angle_beta   90.00
_cell.angle_gamma   90.00
#
_symmetry.space_group_name_H-M   'P 1'
#
loop_
_entity.id
_entity.type
_entity.pdbx_description
1 polymer ?
#
loop_
_entity_poly.entity_id
_entity_poly.type
_entity_poly.pdbx_seq_one_letter_code
_entity_poly.pdbx_strand_id
1 'polypeptide(L)'
;MAEPISIEDLQRQADDKYPGLPLKLEDGTVVTLKNLLRLNDTAQKNATILIDSIKTDDSDSTSDQLEKQKRVVRDLLMLVCDSPKALKPVVDTWDLALLLLVMEKWQAETELPEAAGSPS
;
A
#
# COMPACT_ATOMS: atom_id res chain seq x y z
N MET A 1 -7.81 39.69 -5.99
CA MET A 1 -8.78 38.59 -6.21
C MET A 1 -7.95 37.34 -6.45
N ALA A 2 -8.20 36.25 -5.73
CA ALA A 2 -7.49 35.00 -5.99
C ALA A 2 -8.01 34.40 -7.30
N GLU A 3 -7.11 34.00 -8.19
CA GLU A 3 -7.47 33.29 -9.41
C GLU A 3 -8.07 31.92 -9.03
N PRO A 4 -9.13 31.47 -9.71
CA PRO A 4 -9.73 30.17 -9.41
C PRO A 4 -8.74 29.04 -9.75
N ILE A 5 -8.49 28.16 -8.79
CA ILE A 5 -7.67 26.95 -9.00
C ILE A 5 -8.48 25.86 -9.70
N SER A 6 -7.86 25.16 -10.66
CA SER A 6 -8.50 24.05 -11.37
C SER A 6 -8.47 22.75 -10.55
N ILE A 7 -9.45 21.88 -10.75
CA ILE A 7 -9.44 20.53 -10.15
C ILE A 7 -8.28 19.69 -10.70
N GLU A 8 -7.89 19.90 -11.96
CA GLU A 8 -6.75 19.21 -12.58
C GLU A 8 -5.44 19.55 -11.87
N ASP A 9 -5.23 20.82 -11.52
CA ASP A 9 -4.06 21.25 -10.73
C ASP A 9 -4.07 20.64 -9.33
N LEU A 10 -5.23 20.51 -8.70
CA LEU A 10 -5.36 19.86 -7.39
C LEU A 10 -5.12 18.34 -7.48
N GLN A 11 -5.53 17.70 -8.58
CA GLN A 11 -5.25 16.28 -8.83
C GLN A 11 -3.75 16.04 -8.99
N ARG A 12 -3.06 16.86 -9.77
CA ARG A 12 -1.60 16.77 -9.94
C ARG A 12 -0.88 16.99 -8.61
N GLN A 13 -1.25 18.02 -7.86
CA GLN A 13 -0.71 18.26 -6.51
C GLN A 13 -0.95 17.08 -5.56
N ALA A 14 -2.09 16.39 -5.67
CA ALA A 14 -2.37 15.22 -4.87
C ALA A 14 -1.51 14.01 -5.27
N ASP A 15 -1.18 13.85 -6.56
CA ASP A 15 -0.25 12.81 -7.03
C ASP A 15 1.18 13.07 -6.54
N ASP A 16 1.63 14.32 -6.55
CA ASP A 16 2.94 14.72 -6.02
C ASP A 16 3.02 14.58 -4.50
N LYS A 17 1.94 14.93 -3.79
CA LYS A 17 1.91 14.94 -2.32
C LYS A 17 1.70 13.55 -1.72
N TYR A 18 0.99 12.67 -2.42
CA TYR A 18 0.65 11.33 -1.95
C TYR A 18 1.08 10.27 -2.97
N PRO A 19 2.40 10.14 -3.22
CA PRO A 19 2.91 9.18 -4.19
C PRO A 19 2.61 7.75 -3.75
N GLY A 20 2.52 6.84 -4.73
CA GLY A 20 2.53 5.41 -4.49
C GLY A 20 3.95 4.84 -4.61
N LEU A 21 4.12 3.57 -4.25
CA LEU A 21 5.37 2.84 -4.42
C LEU A 21 5.38 2.13 -5.78
N PRO A 22 6.24 2.52 -6.75
CA PRO A 22 6.43 1.77 -7.97
C PRO A 22 7.23 0.47 -7.70
N LEU A 23 6.73 -0.65 -8.20
CA LEU A 23 7.36 -1.96 -8.14
C LEU A 23 7.64 -2.45 -9.56
N LYS A 24 8.90 -2.77 -9.83
CA LYS A 24 9.30 -3.45 -11.06
C LYS A 24 9.22 -4.96 -10.86
N LEU A 25 8.37 -5.61 -11.64
CA LEU A 25 8.21 -7.06 -11.66
C LEU A 25 9.34 -7.72 -12.48
N GLU A 26 9.49 -9.04 -12.36
CA GLU A 26 10.55 -9.82 -13.01
C GLU A 26 10.50 -9.76 -14.54
N ASP A 27 9.30 -9.63 -15.12
CA ASP A 27 9.07 -9.47 -16.55
C ASP A 27 9.33 -8.04 -17.07
N GLY A 28 9.72 -7.11 -16.17
CA GLY A 28 9.95 -5.71 -16.45
C GLY A 28 8.70 -4.83 -16.38
N THR A 29 7.51 -5.39 -16.16
CA THR A 29 6.28 -4.64 -15.92
C THR A 29 6.44 -3.80 -14.66
N VAL A 30 5.95 -2.56 -14.69
CA VAL A 30 5.91 -1.69 -13.50
C VAL A 30 4.46 -1.57 -13.05
N VAL A 31 4.22 -1.88 -11.78
CA VAL A 31 2.94 -1.66 -11.09
C VAL A 31 3.15 -0.67 -9.95
N THR A 32 2.11 0.03 -9.53
CA THR A 32 2.19 1.01 -8.44
C THR A 32 1.29 0.59 -7.30
N LEU A 33 1.85 0.44 -6.10
CA LEU A 33 1.08 0.34 -4.86
C LEU A 33 0.66 1.74 -4.43
N LYS A 34 -0.62 2.06 -4.55
CA LYS A 34 -1.17 3.39 -4.30
C LYS A 34 -1.08 3.76 -2.82
N ASN A 35 -0.95 5.06 -2.57
CA ASN A 35 -1.15 5.62 -1.25
C ASN A 35 -2.59 5.37 -0.77
N LEU A 36 -2.80 5.06 0.51
CA LEU A 36 -4.13 4.83 1.10
C LEU A 36 -5.09 6.00 0.84
N LEU A 37 -4.58 7.24 0.82
CA LEU A 37 -5.37 8.45 0.56
C LEU A 37 -5.79 8.62 -0.90
N ARG A 38 -5.22 7.82 -1.81
CA ARG A 38 -5.56 7.79 -3.25
C ARG A 38 -6.49 6.62 -3.59
N LEU A 39 -6.88 5.81 -2.60
CA LEU A 39 -7.88 4.76 -2.77
C LEU A 39 -9.29 5.34 -2.66
N ASN A 40 -10.29 4.61 -3.18
CA ASN A 40 -11.68 4.91 -2.88
C ASN A 40 -12.01 4.47 -1.43
N ASP A 41 -13.09 5.02 -0.86
CA ASP A 41 -13.48 4.79 0.53
C ASP A 41 -13.57 3.31 0.92
N THR A 42 -14.10 2.47 0.02
CA THR A 42 -14.23 1.03 0.28
C THR A 42 -12.86 0.36 0.34
N ALA A 43 -11.98 0.64 -0.62
CA ALA A 43 -10.64 0.09 -0.65
C ALA A 43 -9.78 0.59 0.51
N GLN A 44 -9.92 1.87 0.89
CA GLN A 44 -9.23 2.43 2.04
C GLN A 44 -9.63 1.73 3.34
N LYS A 45 -10.94 1.57 3.60
CA LYS A 45 -11.44 0.86 4.79
C LYS A 45 -10.95 -0.58 4.85
N ASN A 46 -11.03 -1.30 3.73
CA ASN A 46 -10.58 -2.68 3.65
C ASN A 46 -9.07 -2.81 3.87
N ALA A 47 -8.27 -1.89 3.31
CA ALA A 47 -6.83 -1.87 3.52
C ALA A 47 -6.48 -1.65 5.00
N THR A 48 -7.16 -0.72 5.68
CA THR A 48 -6.98 -0.49 7.12
C THR A 48 -7.28 -1.74 7.95
N ILE A 49 -8.37 -2.46 7.64
CA ILE A 49 -8.73 -3.72 8.33
C ILE A 49 -7.64 -4.78 8.14
N LEU A 50 -7.12 -4.92 6.92
CA LEU A 50 -6.05 -5.88 6.62
C LEU A 50 -4.75 -5.54 7.35
N ILE A 51 -4.37 -4.26 7.38
CA ILE A 51 -3.18 -3.77 8.12
C ILE A 51 -3.31 -4.05 9.61
N ASP A 52 -4.48 -3.77 10.21
CA ASP A 52 -4.73 -4.03 11.64
C ASP A 52 -4.70 -5.53 11.97
N SER A 53 -5.24 -6.35 11.07
CA SER A 53 -5.19 -7.80 11.18
C SER A 53 -3.75 -8.33 11.17
N ILE A 54 -2.87 -7.78 10.34
CA ILE A 54 -1.45 -8.17 10.29
C ILE A 54 -0.73 -7.80 11.59
N LYS A 55 -0.99 -6.61 12.15
CA LYS A 55 -0.34 -6.12 13.39
C LYS A 55 -0.75 -6.89 14.64
N THR A 56 -1.98 -7.40 14.69
CA THR A 56 -2.51 -8.13 15.85
C THR A 56 -1.98 -9.56 15.94
N ASP A 57 -1.46 -10.08 14.83
CA ASP A 57 -1.17 -11.50 14.60
C ASP A 57 0.26 -11.93 15.03
N ASP A 58 1.02 -11.03 15.67
CA ASP A 58 2.45 -11.17 15.98
C ASP A 58 2.76 -12.15 17.14
N SER A 59 1.73 -12.72 17.79
CA SER A 59 1.88 -13.39 19.09
C SER A 59 2.04 -14.93 19.06
N ASP A 60 1.84 -15.62 17.93
CA ASP A 60 1.93 -17.09 17.86
C ASP A 60 2.39 -17.60 16.47
N SER A 61 3.65 -18.05 16.36
CA SER A 61 4.29 -18.45 15.09
C SER A 61 3.97 -19.89 14.64
N THR A 62 2.69 -20.28 14.67
CA THR A 62 2.27 -21.58 14.13
C THR A 62 2.23 -21.57 12.59
N SER A 63 2.44 -22.72 11.94
CA SER A 63 2.45 -22.84 10.47
C SER A 63 1.16 -22.34 9.81
N ASP A 64 0.00 -22.59 10.44
CA ASP A 64 -1.30 -22.11 9.96
C ASP A 64 -1.41 -20.58 10.04
N GLN A 65 -0.78 -19.98 11.05
CA GLN A 65 -0.79 -18.53 11.24
C GLN A 65 0.08 -17.83 10.20
N LEU A 66 1.27 -18.36 9.92
CA LEU A 66 2.14 -17.84 8.87
C LEU A 66 1.45 -17.88 7.49
N GLU A 67 0.71 -18.96 7.19
CA GLU A 67 -0.06 -19.07 5.95
C GLU A 67 -1.25 -18.10 5.88
N LYS A 68 -1.85 -17.74 7.03
CA LYS A 68 -2.87 -16.68 7.09
C LYS A 68 -2.24 -15.32 6.87
N GLN A 69 -1.18 -14.98 7.60
CA GLN A 69 -0.44 -13.72 7.42
C GLN A 69 -0.03 -13.52 5.96
N LYS A 70 0.49 -14.58 5.32
CA LYS A 70 0.85 -14.57 3.90
C LYS A 70 -0.33 -14.18 3.00
N ARG A 71 -1.52 -14.74 3.24
CA ARG A 71 -2.74 -14.40 2.48
C ARG A 71 -3.17 -12.97 2.73
N VAL A 72 -3.20 -12.53 4.00
CA VAL A 72 -3.65 -11.18 4.36
C VAL A 72 -2.74 -10.12 3.74
N VAL A 73 -1.41 -10.30 3.77
CA VAL A 73 -0.47 -9.39 3.13
C VAL A 73 -0.66 -9.37 1.61
N ARG A 74 -0.87 -10.54 0.96
CA ARG A 74 -1.16 -10.59 -0.48
C ARG A 74 -2.44 -9.85 -0.85
N ASP A 75 -3.50 -10.05 -0.09
CA ASP A 75 -4.78 -9.39 -0.31
C ASP A 75 -4.64 -7.87 -0.17
N LEU A 76 -3.84 -7.41 0.80
CA LEU A 76 -3.50 -6.00 0.96
C LEU A 76 -2.76 -5.46 -0.26
N LEU A 77 -1.67 -6.11 -0.69
CA LEU A 77 -0.88 -5.66 -1.85
C LEU A 77 -1.73 -5.62 -3.13
N MET A 78 -2.61 -6.61 -3.32
CA MET A 78 -3.55 -6.66 -4.42
C MET A 78 -4.59 -5.55 -4.39
N LEU A 79 -5.06 -5.17 -3.20
CA LEU A 79 -6.05 -4.12 -3.00
C LEU A 79 -5.48 -2.72 -3.31
N VAL A 80 -4.23 -2.49 -2.94
CA VAL A 80 -3.58 -1.18 -3.11
C VAL A 80 -2.91 -1.02 -4.47
N CYS A 81 -2.76 -2.09 -5.24
CA CYS A 81 -2.14 -2.07 -6.57
C CYS A 81 -3.03 -1.40 -7.62
N ASP A 82 -2.44 -0.62 -8.52
CA ASP A 82 -3.09 -0.05 -9.70
C ASP A 82 -3.45 -1.10 -10.77
N SER A 83 -2.67 -2.19 -10.85
CA SER A 83 -2.84 -3.27 -11.81
C SER A 83 -2.80 -4.65 -11.12
N PRO A 84 -3.85 -5.01 -10.35
CA PRO A 84 -3.91 -6.29 -9.63
C PRO A 84 -3.78 -7.50 -10.56
N LYS A 85 -4.24 -7.39 -11.82
CA LYS A 85 -4.12 -8.47 -12.81
C LYS A 85 -2.67 -8.78 -13.18
N ALA A 86 -1.79 -7.77 -13.20
CA ALA A 86 -0.37 -7.94 -13.47
C ALA A 86 0.40 -8.42 -12.21
N LEU A 87 0.00 -7.95 -11.03
CA LEU A 87 0.62 -8.34 -9.76
C LEU A 87 0.27 -9.76 -9.31
N LYS A 88 -0.98 -10.22 -9.55
CA LYS A 88 -1.46 -11.52 -9.07
C LYS A 88 -0.55 -12.72 -9.37
N PRO A 89 -0.12 -12.97 -10.63
CA PRO A 89 0.67 -14.17 -10.93
C PRO A 89 2.03 -14.19 -10.24
N VAL A 90 2.61 -13.03 -9.93
CA VAL A 90 3.92 -12.92 -9.27
C VAL A 90 3.79 -12.89 -7.75
N VAL A 91 2.81 -12.19 -7.19
CA VAL A 91 2.64 -12.09 -5.73
C VAL A 91 2.28 -13.43 -5.08
N ASP A 92 1.66 -14.34 -5.85
CA ASP A 92 1.34 -15.70 -5.43
C ASP A 92 2.61 -16.58 -5.27
N THR A 93 3.72 -16.23 -5.92
CA THR A 93 5.01 -16.95 -5.81
C THR A 93 5.89 -16.44 -4.67
N TRP A 94 5.65 -15.22 -4.18
CA TRP A 94 6.47 -14.61 -3.13
C TRP A 94 6.34 -15.34 -1.79
N ASP A 95 7.46 -15.46 -1.09
CA ASP A 95 7.51 -15.90 0.30
C ASP A 95 7.04 -14.79 1.26
N LEU A 96 6.81 -15.17 2.52
CA LEU A 96 6.32 -14.23 3.54
C LEU A 96 7.31 -13.09 3.81
N ALA A 97 8.62 -13.36 3.77
CA ALA A 97 9.65 -12.36 4.04
C ALA A 97 9.63 -11.25 2.98
N LEU A 98 9.55 -11.62 1.70
CA LEU A 98 9.42 -10.67 0.60
C LEU A 98 8.11 -9.89 0.69
N LEU A 99 7.00 -10.56 1.00
CA LEU A 99 5.70 -9.90 1.17
C LEU A 99 5.72 -8.83 2.27
N LEU A 100 6.31 -9.14 3.42
CA LEU A 100 6.46 -8.20 4.53
C LEU A 100 7.40 -7.04 4.17
N LEU A 101 8.52 -7.33 3.50
CA LEU A 101 9.44 -6.29 3.01
C LEU A 101 8.76 -5.31 2.05
N VAL A 102 7.97 -5.82 1.11
CA VAL A 102 7.22 -4.97 0.18
C VAL A 102 6.18 -4.15 0.92
N MET A 103 5.47 -4.75 1.90
CA MET A 103 4.52 -4.03 2.75
C MET A 103 5.20 -2.92 3.56
N GLU A 104 6.32 -3.19 4.22
CA GLU A 104 7.10 -2.19 4.97
C GLU A 104 7.55 -1.03 4.07
N LYS A 105 8.09 -1.35 2.89
CA LYS A 105 8.51 -0.32 1.92
C LYS A 105 7.33 0.53 1.45
N TRP A 106 6.19 -0.10 1.20
CA TRP A 106 4.98 0.61 0.81
C TRP A 106 4.48 1.50 1.93
N GLN A 107 4.45 1.02 3.18
CA GLN A 107 4.07 1.83 4.33
C GLN A 107 5.01 3.02 4.49
N ALA A 108 6.33 2.82 4.50
CA ALA A 108 7.29 3.90 4.66
C ALA A 108 7.22 4.98 3.56
N GLU A 109 6.94 4.59 2.31
CA GLU A 109 6.84 5.53 1.18
C GLU A 109 5.47 6.25 1.13
N THR A 110 4.43 5.63 1.67
CA THR A 110 3.05 6.15 1.59
C THR A 110 2.52 6.69 2.91
N GLU A 111 3.24 6.49 4.02
CA GLU A 111 2.98 7.15 5.28
C GLU A 111 3.04 8.66 5.05
N LEU A 112 2.03 9.34 5.58
CA LEU A 112 2.06 10.79 5.64
C LEU A 112 3.35 11.18 6.35
N PRO A 113 4.15 12.12 5.83
CA PRO A 113 5.19 12.72 6.65
C PRO A 113 4.45 13.24 7.88
N GLU A 114 4.70 12.62 9.03
CA GLU A 114 4.14 13.05 10.30
C GLU A 114 4.33 14.55 10.33
N ALA A 115 3.25 15.27 10.59
CA ALA A 115 3.25 16.72 10.56
C ALA A 115 4.54 17.22 11.22
N ALA A 116 5.40 17.87 10.41
CA ALA A 116 6.48 18.68 10.94
C ALA A 116 5.82 19.80 11.76
N GLY A 117 5.53 19.51 13.03
CA GLY A 117 4.71 20.31 13.92
C GLY A 117 4.20 19.40 15.06
N SER A 118 4.89 19.29 16.19
CA SER A 118 5.25 20.42 17.03
C SER A 118 6.56 20.16 17.78
N PRO A 119 7.54 21.08 17.75
CA PRO A 119 8.52 21.12 18.83
C PRO A 119 7.77 21.43 20.13
N SER A 120 7.97 20.61 21.16
CA SER A 120 7.76 21.01 22.55
C SER A 120 9.12 21.17 23.21
#